data_AF-A0A350YJ76-F1
#
_entry.id   AF-A0A350YJ76-F1
#
_cell.length_a   1.000
_cell.length_b   1.000
_cell.length_c   1.000
_cell.angle_alpha   90.00
_cell.angle_beta   90.00
_cell.angle_gamma   90.00
#
_symmetry.space_group_name_H-M   'P 1'
#
loop_
_entity.id
_entity.type
_entity.pdbx_description
1 polymer ?
#
loop_
_entity_poly.entity_id
_entity_poly.type
_entity_poly.pdbx_seq_one_letter_code
_entity_poly.pdbx_strand_id
1 'polypeptide(L)'
;MSHATRQPAPRRRAFTLTEAAIVLGITGIVLAAIWGAVNATTRNKNINQAVTNMALVVQNMRTLYRSQSGFANLNVDITPAMVTAGIFPSSMLTDATPPTPISPWGTAVTIRSVTATTFYVVFNSTLPTDDCIGLVSRAIGPGRDRGLSGIVTSANNFNAAALTTLEPAGIAPCTWVTFIYNIKG
;
A
#
# COMPACT_ATOMS: atom_id res chain seq x y z
N MET A 1 -57.93 5.59 -65.68
CA MET A 1 -56.93 6.55 -65.19
C MET A 1 -56.80 6.35 -63.69
N SER A 2 -55.72 5.71 -63.24
CA SER A 2 -55.47 5.43 -61.82
C SER A 2 -54.13 6.06 -61.43
N HIS A 3 -54.18 7.10 -60.59
CA HIS A 3 -52.99 7.78 -60.10
C HIS A 3 -52.46 7.05 -58.86
N ALA A 4 -51.29 6.42 -58.99
CA ALA A 4 -50.56 5.84 -57.87
C ALA A 4 -49.83 6.94 -57.08
N THR A 5 -50.23 7.16 -55.83
CA THR A 5 -49.56 8.07 -54.89
C THR A 5 -48.38 7.36 -54.23
N ARG A 6 -47.15 7.83 -54.50
CA ARG A 6 -45.93 7.35 -53.84
C ARG A 6 -45.86 7.88 -52.40
N GLN A 7 -45.82 6.98 -51.42
CA GLN A 7 -45.52 7.35 -50.02
C GLN A 7 -44.02 7.64 -49.86
N PRO A 8 -43.63 8.75 -49.21
CA PRO A 8 -42.23 9.08 -48.96
C PRO A 8 -41.61 8.19 -47.87
N ALA A 9 -40.39 7.71 -48.10
CA ALA A 9 -39.63 6.90 -47.16
C ALA A 9 -39.21 7.70 -45.90
N PRO A 10 -39.15 7.07 -44.72
CA PRO A 10 -38.76 7.73 -43.48
C PRO A 10 -37.31 8.20 -43.55
N ARG A 11 -37.08 9.51 -43.37
CA ARG A 11 -35.73 10.10 -43.30
C ARG A 11 -35.01 9.57 -42.05
N ARG A 12 -33.97 8.76 -42.26
CA ARG A 12 -33.02 8.40 -41.20
C ARG A 12 -32.27 9.68 -40.80
N ARG A 13 -32.46 10.13 -39.56
CA ARG A 13 -31.66 11.22 -38.98
C ARG A 13 -30.25 10.69 -38.74
N ALA A 14 -29.32 11.04 -39.61
CA ALA A 14 -27.91 10.86 -39.34
C ALA A 14 -27.46 11.92 -38.33
N PHE A 15 -26.65 11.51 -37.34
CA PHE A 15 -26.03 12.43 -36.39
C PHE A 15 -25.27 13.52 -37.13
N THR A 16 -25.42 14.77 -36.69
CA THR A 16 -24.69 15.88 -37.30
C THR A 16 -23.21 15.79 -36.92
N LEU A 17 -22.30 16.20 -37.81
CA LEU A 17 -20.86 16.16 -37.54
C LEU A 17 -20.48 16.94 -36.27
N THR A 18 -21.18 18.05 -36.00
CA THR A 18 -20.97 18.88 -34.82
C THR A 18 -21.43 18.19 -33.53
N GLU A 19 -22.54 17.45 -33.58
CA GLU A 19 -23.03 16.67 -32.44
C GLU A 19 -22.05 15.54 -32.08
N ALA A 20 -21.48 14.87 -33.09
CA ALA A 20 -20.43 13.89 -32.87
C ALA A 20 -19.16 14.51 -32.26
N ALA A 21 -18.75 15.70 -32.71
CA ALA A 21 -17.58 16.39 -32.18
C ALA A 21 -17.74 16.78 -30.69
N ILE A 22 -18.92 17.26 -30.29
CA ILE A 22 -19.20 17.61 -28.89
C ILE A 22 -19.19 16.36 -28.01
N VAL A 23 -19.81 15.26 -28.46
CA VAL A 23 -19.85 14.00 -27.70
C VAL A 23 -18.45 13.42 -27.50
N LEU A 24 -17.60 13.45 -28.54
CA LEU A 24 -16.21 13.00 -28.42
C LEU A 24 -15.40 13.89 -27.49
N GLY A 25 -15.62 15.21 -27.52
CA GLY A 25 -15.00 16.14 -26.58
C GLY A 25 -15.34 15.84 -25.12
N ILE A 26 -16.62 15.66 -24.81
CA ILE A 26 -17.08 15.32 -23.45
C ILE A 26 -16.53 13.95 -23.04
N THR A 27 -16.58 12.96 -23.93
CA THR A 27 -16.08 11.60 -23.64
C THR A 27 -14.58 11.62 -23.32
N GLY A 28 -13.78 12.40 -24.07
CA GLY A 28 -12.35 12.57 -23.81
C GLY A 28 -12.06 13.15 -22.43
N ILE A 29 -12.82 14.17 -22.02
CA ILE A 29 -12.67 14.79 -20.69
C ILE A 29 -13.06 13.80 -19.58
N VAL A 30 -14.15 13.05 -19.75
CA VAL A 30 -14.61 12.05 -18.78
C VAL A 30 -13.57 10.94 -18.61
N LEU A 31 -13.01 10.42 -19.70
CA LEU A 31 -11.96 9.42 -19.63
C LEU A 31 -10.74 9.95 -18.88
N ALA A 32 -10.29 11.17 -19.16
CA ALA A 32 -9.18 11.80 -18.45
C ALA A 32 -9.44 11.94 -16.94
N ALA A 33 -10.65 12.32 -16.54
CA ALA A 33 -11.04 12.43 -15.14
C ALA A 33 -11.04 11.08 -14.40
N ILE A 34 -11.48 10.00 -15.07
CA ILE A 34 -11.52 8.64 -14.50
C ILE A 34 -10.11 8.13 -14.17
N TRP A 35 -9.12 8.35 -15.05
CA TRP A 35 -7.73 7.91 -14.80
C TRP A 35 -7.14 8.53 -13.53
N GLY A 36 -7.41 9.80 -13.26
CA GLY A 36 -6.96 10.47 -12.03
C GLY A 36 -7.56 9.82 -10.77
N ALA A 37 -8.84 9.47 -10.79
CA ALA A 37 -9.53 8.86 -9.65
C ALA A 37 -9.09 7.40 -9.37
N VAL A 38 -8.78 6.62 -10.41
CA VAL A 38 -8.32 5.22 -10.27
C VAL A 38 -6.97 5.14 -9.56
N ASN A 39 -6.07 6.09 -9.83
CA ASN A 39 -4.75 6.11 -9.21
C ASN A 39 -4.81 6.45 -7.71
N ALA A 40 -5.65 7.41 -7.33
CA ALA A 40 -5.83 7.79 -5.92
C ALA A 40 -6.51 6.70 -5.08
N THR A 41 -7.49 6.00 -5.65
CA THR A 41 -8.22 4.92 -4.96
C THR A 41 -7.33 3.69 -4.75
N THR A 42 -6.55 3.30 -5.76
CA THR A 42 -5.59 2.19 -5.65
C THR A 42 -4.52 2.49 -4.60
N ARG A 43 -4.00 3.72 -4.56
CA ARG A 43 -3.05 4.18 -3.55
C ARG A 43 -3.60 4.01 -2.12
N ASN A 44 -4.78 4.55 -1.85
CA ASN A 44 -5.39 4.46 -0.52
C ASN A 44 -5.66 3.00 -0.12
N LYS A 45 -6.08 2.16 -1.08
CA LYS A 45 -6.26 0.72 -0.86
C LYS A 45 -4.94 0.05 -0.48
N ASN A 46 -3.87 0.29 -1.23
CA ASN A 46 -2.55 -0.30 -0.97
C ASN A 46 -2.00 0.13 0.39
N ILE A 47 -2.09 1.41 0.73
CA ILE A 47 -1.66 1.92 2.04
C ILE A 47 -2.48 1.28 3.16
N ASN A 48 -3.81 1.24 3.06
CA ASN A 48 -4.66 0.63 4.08
C ASN A 48 -4.35 -0.86 4.24
N GLN A 49 -4.20 -1.59 3.13
CA GLN A 49 -3.84 -3.01 3.15
C GLN A 49 -2.46 -3.21 3.81
N ALA A 50 -1.46 -2.38 3.48
CA ALA A 50 -0.13 -2.46 4.09
C ALA A 50 -0.19 -2.22 5.60
N VAL A 51 -0.92 -1.20 6.06
CA VAL A 51 -1.09 -0.90 7.49
C VAL A 51 -1.78 -2.04 8.22
N THR A 52 -2.89 -2.58 7.68
CA THR A 52 -3.58 -3.73 8.27
C THR A 52 -2.68 -4.96 8.33
N ASN A 53 -1.99 -5.26 7.23
CA ASN A 53 -1.07 -6.39 7.14
C ASN A 53 0.09 -6.26 8.15
N MET A 54 0.67 -5.07 8.29
CA MET A 54 1.70 -4.79 9.28
C MET A 54 1.19 -4.97 10.72
N ALA A 55 0.00 -4.46 11.03
CA ALA A 55 -0.60 -4.62 12.36
C ALA A 55 -0.77 -6.11 12.73
N LEU A 56 -1.24 -6.92 11.77
CA LEU A 56 -1.37 -8.37 11.95
C LEU A 56 -0.01 -9.05 12.16
N VAL A 57 0.99 -8.72 11.33
CA VAL A 57 2.36 -9.25 11.49
C VAL A 57 2.92 -8.90 12.88
N VAL A 58 2.80 -7.64 13.32
CA VAL A 58 3.30 -7.20 14.63
C VAL A 58 2.56 -7.91 15.77
N GLN A 59 1.24 -8.06 15.68
CA GLN A 59 0.45 -8.79 16.67
C GLN A 59 0.83 -10.28 16.74
N ASN A 60 1.01 -10.93 15.60
CA ASN A 60 1.44 -12.33 15.52
C ASN A 60 2.86 -12.51 16.05
N MET A 61 3.77 -11.58 15.75
CA MET A 61 5.11 -11.54 16.32
C MET A 61 5.07 -11.46 17.85
N ARG A 62 4.30 -10.53 18.42
CA ARG A 62 4.14 -10.43 19.87
C ARG A 62 3.58 -11.71 20.47
N THR A 63 2.64 -12.35 19.79
CA THR A 63 2.01 -13.59 20.25
C THR A 63 3.01 -14.74 20.25
N LEU A 64 3.77 -14.90 19.17
CA LEU A 64 4.80 -15.93 19.02
C LEU A 64 5.91 -15.80 20.08
N TYR A 65 6.30 -14.56 20.40
CA TYR A 65 7.36 -14.28 21.37
C TYR A 65 6.87 -13.98 22.79
N ARG A 66 5.56 -14.14 23.08
CA ARG A 66 4.97 -13.79 24.38
C ARG A 66 5.61 -14.53 25.56
N SER A 67 5.96 -15.80 25.35
CA SER A 67 6.56 -16.67 26.36
C SER A 67 8.07 -16.85 26.17
N GLN A 68 8.66 -16.13 25.21
CA GLN A 68 10.08 -16.25 24.87
C GLN A 68 10.87 -15.08 25.47
N SER A 69 12.13 -15.32 25.82
CA SER A 69 13.02 -14.25 26.32
C SER A 69 13.33 -13.21 25.24
N GLY A 70 13.34 -13.62 23.96
CA GLY A 70 13.57 -12.77 22.81
C GLY A 70 14.04 -13.54 21.58
N PHE A 71 14.56 -12.80 20.59
CA PHE A 71 15.22 -13.37 19.43
C PHE A 71 16.58 -13.98 19.82
N ALA A 72 16.83 -15.23 19.38
CA ALA A 72 18.09 -15.93 19.65
C ALA A 72 19.23 -15.45 18.73
N ASN A 73 18.94 -15.28 17.44
CA ASN A 73 19.89 -14.75 16.46
C ASN A 73 19.59 -13.28 16.22
N LEU A 74 20.61 -12.43 16.25
CA LEU A 74 20.50 -10.98 16.10
C LEU A 74 21.09 -10.51 14.77
N ASN A 75 20.56 -9.42 14.22
CA ASN A 75 20.97 -8.80 12.96
C ASN A 75 20.82 -9.70 11.72
N VAL A 76 20.03 -10.77 11.83
CA VAL A 76 19.78 -11.73 10.74
C VAL A 76 18.39 -11.55 10.14
N ASP A 77 18.26 -11.95 8.89
CA ASP A 77 16.94 -12.14 8.26
C ASP A 77 16.26 -13.36 8.89
N ILE A 78 15.13 -13.13 9.55
CA ILE A 78 14.30 -14.17 10.17
C ILE A 78 13.05 -14.49 9.35
N THR A 79 12.89 -13.87 8.17
CA THR A 79 11.73 -14.02 7.30
C THR A 79 11.35 -15.47 7.01
N PRO A 80 12.28 -16.40 6.67
CA PRO A 80 11.91 -17.79 6.38
C PRO A 80 11.32 -18.52 7.60
N ALA A 81 11.90 -18.29 8.78
CA ALA A 81 11.38 -18.85 10.03
C ALA A 81 10.01 -18.27 10.37
N MET A 82 9.81 -16.99 10.11
CA MET A 82 8.56 -16.28 10.35
C MET A 82 7.44 -16.71 9.39
N VAL A 83 7.76 -16.97 8.11
CA VAL A 83 6.83 -17.59 7.15
C VAL A 83 6.39 -18.96 7.64
N THR A 84 7.35 -19.80 8.07
CA THR A 84 7.05 -21.13 8.61
C THR A 84 6.20 -21.07 9.88
N ALA A 85 6.43 -20.06 10.72
CA ALA A 85 5.64 -19.80 11.92
C ALA A 85 4.25 -19.20 11.65
N GLY A 86 3.90 -18.93 10.39
CA GLY A 86 2.57 -18.45 10.00
C GLY A 86 2.25 -17.03 10.47
N ILE A 87 3.26 -16.17 10.71
CA ILE A 87 2.99 -14.82 11.22
C ILE A 87 2.42 -13.88 10.15
N PHE A 88 2.68 -14.17 8.87
CA PHE A 88 2.24 -13.34 7.76
C PHE A 88 0.81 -13.76 7.37
N PRO A 89 -0.11 -12.80 7.18
CA PRO A 89 -1.43 -13.12 6.63
C PRO A 89 -1.27 -13.63 5.19
N SER A 90 -2.22 -14.46 4.73
CA SER A 90 -2.21 -15.00 3.36
C SER A 90 -2.18 -13.92 2.27
N SER A 91 -2.77 -12.75 2.54
CA SER A 91 -2.74 -11.57 1.66
C SER A 91 -1.35 -10.95 1.48
N MET A 92 -0.37 -11.34 2.31
CA MET A 92 1.03 -10.95 2.19
C MET A 92 1.90 -12.05 1.60
N LEU A 93 1.37 -13.22 1.23
CA LEU A 93 2.20 -14.31 0.72
C LEU A 93 2.00 -14.46 -0.78
N THR A 94 3.09 -14.69 -1.51
CA THR A 94 3.04 -15.14 -2.90
C THR A 94 2.56 -16.59 -2.98
N ASP A 95 1.98 -16.97 -4.11
CA ASP A 95 1.68 -18.37 -4.46
C ASP A 95 2.94 -19.20 -4.84
N ALA A 96 4.15 -18.68 -4.58
CA ALA A 96 5.42 -19.37 -4.81
C ALA A 96 5.67 -20.48 -3.78
N THR A 97 6.59 -21.40 -4.10
CA THR A 97 7.03 -22.47 -3.19
C THR A 97 8.55 -22.37 -2.98
N PRO A 98 9.04 -21.98 -1.78
CA PRO A 98 8.28 -21.57 -0.59
C PRO A 98 7.61 -20.19 -0.77
N PRO A 99 6.51 -19.92 -0.04
CA PRO A 99 5.83 -18.63 -0.11
C PRO A 99 6.74 -17.53 0.42
N THR A 100 6.74 -16.37 -0.24
CA THR A 100 7.56 -15.21 0.13
C THR A 100 6.67 -14.03 0.50
N PRO A 101 7.03 -13.23 1.53
CA PRO A 101 6.22 -12.09 1.88
C PRO A 101 6.33 -10.95 0.86
N ILE A 102 5.17 -10.45 0.45
CA ILE A 102 5.00 -9.35 -0.49
C ILE A 102 4.17 -8.22 0.12
N SER A 103 4.48 -7.01 -0.31
CA SER A 103 3.71 -5.81 -0.06
C SER A 103 2.55 -5.68 -1.05
N PRO A 104 1.56 -4.80 -0.81
CA PRO A 104 0.51 -4.49 -1.77
C PRO A 104 1.02 -3.92 -3.11
N TRP A 105 2.27 -3.48 -3.17
CA TRP A 105 2.93 -3.02 -4.39
C TRP A 105 3.64 -4.16 -5.14
N GLY A 106 3.48 -5.41 -4.69
CA GLY A 106 4.10 -6.59 -5.31
C GLY A 106 5.58 -6.73 -4.99
N THR A 107 6.05 -6.08 -3.93
CA THR A 107 7.48 -6.03 -3.60
C THR A 107 7.82 -6.79 -2.34
N ALA A 108 9.05 -7.29 -2.24
CA ALA A 108 9.47 -8.12 -1.10
C ALA A 108 9.43 -7.36 0.23
N VAL A 109 8.87 -8.02 1.25
CA VAL A 109 8.90 -7.58 2.65
C VAL A 109 9.77 -8.55 3.43
N THR A 110 10.71 -8.04 4.22
CA THR A 110 11.54 -8.88 5.08
C THR A 110 11.45 -8.46 6.53
N ILE A 111 11.65 -9.42 7.43
CA ILE A 111 11.75 -9.19 8.86
C ILE A 111 13.15 -9.52 9.33
N ARG A 112 13.78 -8.58 10.01
CA ARG A 112 15.12 -8.77 10.60
C ARG A 112 15.05 -8.61 12.11
N SER A 113 15.66 -9.52 12.85
CA SER A 113 15.92 -9.31 14.27
C SER A 113 17.12 -8.36 14.41
N VAL A 114 17.16 -7.57 15.47
CA VAL A 114 18.24 -6.57 15.68
C VAL A 114 18.77 -6.63 17.09
N THR A 115 17.86 -6.60 18.06
CA THR A 115 18.17 -6.87 19.47
C THR A 115 17.34 -8.06 19.94
N ALA A 116 17.53 -8.50 21.18
CA ALA A 116 16.70 -9.56 21.75
C ALA A 116 15.19 -9.24 21.70
N THR A 117 14.81 -7.96 21.68
CA THR A 117 13.39 -7.57 21.67
C THR A 117 12.97 -6.73 20.46
N THR A 118 13.93 -6.30 19.63
CA THR A 118 13.66 -5.41 18.50
C THR A 118 13.75 -6.16 17.19
N PHE A 119 12.75 -5.94 16.33
CA PHE A 119 12.75 -6.40 14.95
C PHE A 119 12.37 -5.28 13.99
N TYR A 120 12.84 -5.40 12.75
CA TYR A 120 12.56 -4.49 11.67
C TYR A 120 11.60 -5.15 10.70
N VAL A 121 10.60 -4.41 10.24
CA VAL A 121 9.80 -4.75 9.05
C VAL A 121 10.28 -3.85 7.92
N VAL A 122 10.89 -4.44 6.90
CA VAL A 122 11.59 -3.72 5.83
C VAL A 122 10.85 -3.89 4.52
N PHE A 123 10.52 -2.77 3.88
CA PHE A 123 10.06 -2.71 2.50
C PHE A 123 11.28 -2.45 1.61
N ASN A 124 11.93 -3.51 1.11
CA ASN A 124 13.27 -3.47 0.49
C ASN A 124 13.31 -2.85 -0.93
N SER A 125 12.16 -2.52 -1.49
CA SER A 125 12.00 -2.07 -2.87
C SER A 125 11.65 -0.60 -2.98
N THR A 126 11.87 -0.02 -4.15
CA THR A 126 11.37 1.33 -4.49
C THR A 126 9.84 1.39 -4.44
N LEU A 127 9.32 2.06 -3.43
CA LEU A 127 7.93 2.52 -3.34
C LEU A 127 7.77 3.84 -4.11
N PRO A 128 6.61 4.11 -4.73
CA PRO A 128 6.27 5.44 -5.20
C PRO A 128 6.39 6.46 -4.05
N THR A 129 6.96 7.63 -4.32
CA THR A 129 7.24 8.66 -3.30
C THR A 129 6.03 8.97 -2.43
N ASP A 130 4.88 9.19 -3.06
CA ASP A 130 3.63 9.50 -2.37
C ASP A 130 3.14 8.34 -1.50
N ASP A 131 3.37 7.09 -1.93
CA ASP A 131 2.97 5.90 -1.19
C ASP A 131 3.85 5.69 0.04
N CYS A 132 5.16 5.96 -0.09
CA CYS A 132 6.08 5.94 1.05
C CYS A 132 5.69 7.00 2.09
N ILE A 133 5.46 8.25 1.67
CA ILE A 133 4.99 9.32 2.56
C ILE A 133 3.65 8.92 3.20
N GLY A 134 2.72 8.39 2.41
CA GLY A 134 1.40 7.97 2.88
C GLY A 134 1.48 6.84 3.92
N LEU A 135 2.34 5.85 3.71
CA LEU A 135 2.54 4.74 4.63
C LEU A 135 3.16 5.21 5.95
N VAL A 136 4.21 6.05 5.89
CA VAL A 136 4.80 6.67 7.09
C VAL A 136 3.77 7.51 7.83
N SER A 137 3.01 8.34 7.11
CA SER A 137 1.97 9.20 7.67
C SER A 137 0.89 8.45 8.45
N ARG A 138 0.58 7.20 8.05
CA ARG A 138 -0.38 6.35 8.77
C ARG A 138 0.19 5.68 10.01
N ALA A 139 1.51 5.57 10.12
CA ALA A 139 2.19 4.93 11.24
C ALA A 139 2.59 5.91 12.35
N ILE A 140 2.46 7.22 12.13
CA ILE A 140 2.79 8.28 13.10
C ILE A 140 1.55 8.82 13.81
N GLY A 141 1.77 9.61 14.86
CA GLY A 141 0.72 10.24 15.67
C GLY A 141 0.36 9.49 16.95
N PRO A 142 -0.56 10.04 17.77
CA PRO A 142 -0.87 9.54 19.10
C PRO A 142 -1.55 8.16 19.12
N GLY A 143 -2.17 7.74 18.00
CA GLY A 143 -2.82 6.43 17.84
C GLY A 143 -1.91 5.32 17.28
N ARG A 144 -0.60 5.56 17.17
CA ARG A 144 0.34 4.57 16.63
C ARG A 144 0.48 3.33 17.50
N ASP A 145 0.93 2.24 16.89
CA ASP A 145 1.22 0.98 17.61
C ASP A 145 2.26 1.22 18.73
N ARG A 146 1.98 0.72 19.94
CA ARG A 146 2.81 0.96 21.14
C ARG A 146 4.24 0.40 21.03
N GLY A 147 4.43 -0.65 20.24
CA GLY A 147 5.75 -1.23 20.00
C GLY A 147 6.51 -0.57 18.87
N LEU A 148 5.91 0.34 18.12
CA LEU A 148 6.64 1.10 17.11
C LEU A 148 7.64 2.03 17.82
N SER A 149 8.93 1.74 17.72
CA SER A 149 9.99 2.52 18.36
C SER A 149 10.77 3.42 17.40
N GLY A 150 10.58 3.25 16.09
CA GLY A 150 11.21 4.10 15.08
C GLY A 150 10.73 3.79 13.66
N ILE A 151 10.98 4.75 12.76
CA ILE A 151 10.80 4.59 11.32
C ILE A 151 12.06 5.13 10.65
N VAL A 152 12.62 4.37 9.73
CA VAL A 152 13.78 4.75 8.92
C VAL A 152 13.33 4.78 7.47
N THR A 153 13.51 5.90 6.80
CA THR A 153 13.20 6.05 5.37
C THR A 153 14.49 6.32 4.59
N SER A 154 14.39 6.38 3.27
CA SER A 154 15.53 6.77 2.42
C SER A 154 16.06 8.18 2.67
N ALA A 155 15.30 9.04 3.36
CA ALA A 155 15.67 10.44 3.61
C ALA A 155 15.90 10.74 5.10
N ASN A 156 15.07 10.17 5.99
CA ASN A 156 15.01 10.57 7.39
C ASN A 156 14.97 9.35 8.32
N ASN A 157 15.48 9.56 9.54
CA ASN A 157 15.37 8.60 10.64
C ASN A 157 14.55 9.23 11.77
N PHE A 158 13.41 8.61 12.09
CA PHE A 158 12.48 9.06 13.13
C PHE A 158 12.56 8.11 14.33
N ASN A 159 12.89 8.65 15.50
CA ASN A 159 12.84 7.91 16.76
C ASN A 159 11.43 7.96 17.37
N ALA A 160 11.19 7.16 18.41
CA ALA A 160 9.88 7.08 19.09
C ALA A 160 9.31 8.45 19.51
N ALA A 161 10.15 9.39 19.94
CA ALA A 161 9.69 10.72 20.34
C ALA A 161 9.19 11.51 19.12
N ALA A 162 9.98 11.57 18.05
CA ALA A 162 9.62 12.25 16.81
C ALA A 162 8.30 11.72 16.22
N LEU A 163 8.04 10.42 16.30
CA LEU A 163 6.82 9.80 15.76
C LEU A 163 5.51 10.29 16.42
N THR A 164 5.57 10.87 17.63
CA THR A 164 4.36 11.39 18.31
C THR A 164 3.99 12.81 17.89
N THR A 165 4.97 13.60 17.45
CA THR A 165 4.81 15.01 17.11
C THR A 165 4.97 15.28 15.61
N LEU A 166 5.35 14.27 14.82
CA LEU A 166 5.55 14.40 13.39
C LEU A 166 4.20 14.59 12.68
N GLU A 167 4.14 15.59 11.82
CA GLU A 167 3.03 15.80 10.89
C GLU A 167 3.39 15.30 9.49
N PRO A 168 2.41 14.92 8.64
CA PRO A 168 2.67 14.43 7.28
C PRO A 168 3.54 15.36 6.42
N ALA A 169 3.40 16.68 6.59
CA ALA A 169 4.19 17.69 5.87
C ALA A 169 5.68 17.67 6.24
N GLY A 170 6.05 17.09 7.38
CA GLY A 170 7.44 16.93 7.83
C GLY A 170 8.16 15.71 7.26
N ILE A 171 7.49 14.90 6.42
CA ILE A 171 8.08 13.70 5.83
C ILE A 171 8.69 14.06 4.48
N ALA A 172 10.01 13.97 4.37
CA ALA A 172 10.71 14.15 3.11
C ALA A 172 10.36 13.03 2.10
N PRO A 173 10.45 13.31 0.78
CA PRO A 173 10.31 12.30 -0.27
C PRO A 173 11.12 11.03 0.03
N CYS A 174 10.45 9.87 -0.01
CA CYS A 174 11.11 8.60 0.28
C CYS A 174 10.76 7.49 -0.70
N THR A 175 11.71 6.58 -0.92
CA THR A 175 11.56 5.45 -1.85
C THR A 175 11.61 4.10 -1.17
N TRP A 176 11.99 4.02 0.09
CA TRP A 176 11.89 2.81 0.90
C TRP A 176 11.65 3.18 2.36
N VAL A 177 11.13 2.23 3.14
CA VAL A 177 10.83 2.43 4.56
C VAL A 177 11.07 1.16 5.37
N THR A 178 11.60 1.33 6.57
CA THR A 178 11.78 0.33 7.60
C THR A 178 11.06 0.77 8.85
N PHE A 179 10.21 -0.11 9.39
CA PHE A 179 9.54 0.09 10.66
C PHE A 179 10.25 -0.69 11.75
N ILE A 180 10.56 -0.03 12.85
CA ILE A 180 11.27 -0.62 13.98
C ILE A 180 10.26 -0.90 15.08
N TYR A 181 10.11 -2.17 15.45
CA TYR A 181 9.18 -2.62 16.47
C TYR A 181 9.89 -3.29 17.65
N ASN A 182 9.30 -3.17 18.83
CA ASN A 182 9.63 -3.96 20.00
C ASN A 182 8.55 -5.03 20.25
N ILE A 183 8.96 -6.29 20.47
CA ILE A 183 8.06 -7.41 20.77
C ILE A 183 7.35 -7.29 22.13
N LYS A 184 7.86 -6.46 23.05
CA LYS A 184 7.26 -6.20 24.38
C LYS A 184 6.54 -4.86 24.48
N GLY A 185 6.35 -4.17 23.35
CA GLY A 185 5.63 -2.88 23.31
C GLY A 185 4.13 -3.02 23.54
#